data_AF-A0A815NFV8-F1
#
_entry.id   AF-A0A815NFV8-F1
#
_cell.length_a   1.000
_cell.length_b   1.000
_cell.length_c   1.000
_cell.angle_alpha   90.00
_cell.angle_beta   90.00
_cell.angle_gamma   90.00
#
_symmetry.space_group_name_H-M   'P 1'
#
loop_
_entity.id
_entity.type
_entity.pdbx_description
1 polymer ?
#
loop_
_entity_poly.entity_id
_entity_poly.type
_entity_poly.pdbx_seq_one_letter_code
_entity_poly.pdbx_strand_id
1 'polypeptide(L)'
;MNNTTTDTITNATATTTTTTTQKPFHPLRGSAIDIHPSARWQHNGFTVAGGYGLGTGINQLSYPYGLFVDDEQTIYVAEWSNHRIVEWKFGATSGLVVAGGNGQGSETHQLSNPYDVM
;
A
#
# COMPACT_ATOMS: atom_id res chain seq x y z
N MET A 1 -12.49 -31.94 33.74
CA MET A 1 -12.75 -31.22 35.00
C MET A 1 -13.09 -29.77 34.66
N ASN A 2 -14.36 -29.40 34.92
CA ASN A 2 -14.91 -28.11 35.40
C ASN A 2 -14.45 -26.80 34.69
N ASN A 3 -15.31 -25.83 34.34
CA ASN A 3 -16.63 -25.52 34.87
C ASN A 3 -17.39 -24.53 33.95
N THR A 4 -18.72 -24.68 34.00
CA THR A 4 -19.88 -23.84 33.60
C THR A 4 -19.68 -22.30 33.60
N THR A 5 -20.37 -21.47 32.80
CA THR A 5 -21.80 -21.09 32.97
C THR A 5 -22.28 -20.20 31.80
N THR A 6 -23.60 -20.19 31.60
CA THR A 6 -24.50 -19.57 30.61
C THR A 6 -24.21 -18.15 30.11
N ASP A 7 -24.48 -17.91 28.82
CA ASP A 7 -25.05 -16.63 28.37
C ASP A 7 -26.21 -16.88 27.40
N THR A 8 -27.40 -16.47 27.81
CA THR A 8 -28.63 -16.54 27.03
C THR A 8 -28.65 -15.44 26.00
N ILE A 9 -28.59 -15.77 24.70
CA ILE A 9 -28.91 -14.81 23.64
C ILE A 9 -30.00 -15.41 22.74
N THR A 10 -31.16 -14.78 22.87
CA THR A 10 -32.41 -14.92 22.15
C THR A 10 -32.20 -14.96 20.63
N ASN A 11 -32.99 -15.78 19.93
CA ASN A 11 -33.04 -15.84 18.46
C ASN A 11 -33.23 -14.44 17.84
N ALA A 12 -32.25 -13.99 17.07
CA ALA A 12 -32.42 -12.98 16.02
C ALA A 12 -31.47 -13.27 14.86
N THR A 13 -32.07 -13.75 13.76
CA THR A 13 -31.66 -13.59 12.34
C THR A 13 -30.22 -13.91 11.92
N ALA A 14 -30.11 -14.93 11.07
CA ALA A 14 -28.91 -15.51 10.45
C ALA A 14 -27.92 -14.50 9.84
N THR A 15 -26.61 -14.79 9.93
CA THR A 15 -25.67 -14.73 8.80
C THR A 15 -24.46 -15.64 9.09
N THR A 16 -24.10 -16.42 8.09
CA THR A 16 -23.15 -17.54 8.02
C THR A 16 -21.81 -17.35 8.75
N THR A 17 -21.39 -18.31 9.58
CA THR A 17 -20.03 -18.41 10.12
C THR A 17 -19.40 -19.72 9.65
N THR A 18 -18.44 -19.64 8.73
CA THR A 18 -17.60 -20.79 8.36
C THR A 18 -16.50 -20.96 9.39
N THR A 19 -16.58 -22.04 10.16
CA THR A 19 -15.52 -22.56 11.03
C THR A 19 -14.32 -23.00 10.20
N THR A 20 -13.12 -22.52 10.50
CA THR A 20 -11.89 -23.19 10.04
C THR A 20 -10.97 -23.43 11.23
N THR A 21 -10.76 -24.70 11.55
CA THR A 21 -9.80 -25.16 12.54
C THR A 21 -8.40 -24.72 12.12
N GLN A 22 -7.80 -23.75 12.83
CA GLN A 22 -6.41 -23.37 12.58
C GLN A 22 -5.49 -24.42 13.21
N LYS A 23 -4.82 -25.21 12.37
CA LYS A 23 -3.78 -26.17 12.79
C LYS A 23 -2.55 -25.40 13.30
N PRO A 24 -1.86 -25.85 14.38
CA PRO A 24 -0.68 -25.16 14.88
C PRO A 24 0.45 -25.15 13.83
N PHE A 25 1.11 -24.00 13.67
CA PHE A 25 2.26 -23.85 12.78
C PHE A 25 3.46 -24.65 13.31
N HIS A 26 4.10 -25.42 12.43
CA HIS A 26 5.42 -26.01 12.66
C HIS A 26 6.46 -25.16 11.91
N PRO A 27 7.63 -24.84 12.50
CA PRO A 27 8.62 -24.00 11.84
C PRO A 27 9.37 -24.83 10.78
N LEU A 28 9.26 -24.44 9.51
CA LEU A 28 10.00 -25.09 8.43
C LEU A 28 11.39 -24.43 8.29
N ARG A 29 12.42 -25.19 8.63
CA ARG A 29 13.79 -24.91 8.23
C ARG A 29 13.96 -25.31 6.77
N GLY A 30 14.48 -24.38 5.96
CA GLY A 30 15.24 -24.67 4.74
C GLY A 30 14.43 -24.96 3.47
N SER A 31 14.71 -24.12 2.45
CA SER A 31 14.80 -24.48 1.03
C SER A 31 13.58 -25.12 0.34
N ALA A 32 12.51 -24.33 0.17
CA ALA A 32 11.66 -24.28 -1.03
C ALA A 32 10.71 -23.08 -0.87
N ILE A 33 10.59 -22.23 -1.89
CA ILE A 33 9.54 -21.19 -1.89
C ILE A 33 8.23 -21.88 -2.28
N ASP A 34 7.61 -22.56 -1.31
CA ASP A 34 6.27 -23.08 -1.47
C ASP A 34 5.31 -21.89 -1.50
N ILE A 35 4.92 -21.44 -2.70
CA ILE A 35 3.80 -20.52 -2.85
C ILE A 35 2.53 -21.30 -2.53
N HIS A 36 2.22 -21.39 -1.24
CA HIS A 36 1.03 -22.08 -0.75
C HIS A 36 -0.22 -21.49 -1.45
N PRO A 37 -1.23 -22.27 -1.85
CA PRO A 37 -2.44 -21.76 -2.50
C PRO A 37 -3.20 -20.69 -1.70
N SER A 38 -2.92 -20.55 -0.39
CA SER A 38 -3.43 -19.47 0.47
C SER A 38 -2.52 -18.23 0.54
N ALA A 39 -1.40 -18.21 -0.19
CA ALA A 39 -0.55 -17.04 -0.45
C ALA A 39 -1.11 -16.19 -1.62
N ARG A 40 -2.37 -16.41 -2.00
CA ARG A 40 -3.17 -15.40 -2.69
C ARG A 40 -3.26 -14.19 -1.77
N TRP A 41 -3.02 -12.99 -2.30
CA TRP A 41 -3.21 -11.72 -1.60
C TRP A 41 -4.55 -11.77 -0.84
N GLN A 42 -4.51 -11.89 0.50
CA GLN A 42 -5.72 -12.01 1.32
C GLN A 42 -6.44 -10.66 1.50
N HIS A 43 -5.96 -9.61 0.82
CA HIS A 43 -6.46 -8.25 0.91
C HIS A 43 -6.77 -7.71 -0.48
N ASN A 44 -7.91 -7.05 -0.59
CA ASN A 44 -8.20 -6.19 -1.74
C ASN A 44 -7.21 -5.02 -1.71
N GLY A 45 -6.42 -4.86 -2.79
CA GLY A 45 -5.59 -3.69 -2.95
C GLY A 45 -6.43 -2.43 -3.19
N PHE A 46 -5.91 -1.28 -2.81
CA PHE A 46 -6.47 0.02 -3.16
C PHE A 46 -5.36 0.95 -3.64
N THR A 47 -5.72 1.95 -4.45
CA THR A 47 -4.78 2.93 -4.98
C THR A 47 -4.40 3.94 -3.89
N VAL A 48 -3.09 4.12 -3.68
CA VAL A 48 -2.54 5.09 -2.71
C VAL A 48 -1.94 6.31 -3.41
N ALA A 49 -1.42 6.14 -4.63
CA ALA A 49 -0.82 7.21 -5.42
C ALA A 49 -1.37 7.22 -6.85
N GLY A 50 -1.73 8.40 -7.35
CA GLY A 50 -2.35 8.58 -8.65
C GLY A 50 -3.83 8.12 -8.70
N GLY A 51 -4.20 7.38 -9.75
CA GLY A 51 -5.56 6.84 -9.93
C GLY A 51 -6.50 7.69 -10.79
N TYR A 52 -6.08 8.89 -11.21
CA TYR A 52 -6.90 9.82 -12.00
C TYR A 52 -6.38 10.02 -13.43
N GLY A 53 -5.71 9.01 -13.97
CA GLY A 53 -5.11 9.03 -15.30
C GLY A 53 -3.74 9.71 -15.36
N LEU A 54 -3.15 9.70 -16.56
CA LEU A 54 -1.89 10.39 -16.85
C LEU A 54 -2.11 11.90 -16.86
N GLY A 55 -1.24 12.66 -16.20
CA GLY A 55 -1.30 14.12 -16.23
C GLY A 55 -0.40 14.83 -15.22
N THR A 56 -0.61 16.13 -15.08
CA THR A 56 0.19 17.04 -14.23
C THR A 56 -0.48 17.39 -12.91
N GLY A 57 -1.76 17.04 -12.75
CA GLY A 57 -2.50 17.24 -11.52
C GLY A 57 -1.82 16.57 -10.32
N ILE A 58 -2.04 17.10 -9.12
CA ILE A 58 -1.44 16.56 -7.89
C ILE A 58 -2.00 15.19 -7.49
N ASN A 59 -3.16 14.83 -8.04
CA ASN A 59 -3.78 13.52 -7.95
C ASN A 59 -3.46 12.62 -9.17
N GLN A 60 -2.63 13.08 -10.10
CA GLN A 60 -2.22 12.36 -11.32
C GLN A 60 -0.72 12.09 -11.29
N LEU A 61 -0.28 11.11 -12.06
CA LEU A 61 1.14 10.80 -12.26
C LEU A 61 1.44 10.73 -13.75
N SER A 62 2.63 11.19 -14.15
CA SER A 62 3.14 11.08 -15.52
C SER A 62 4.51 10.40 -15.52
N TYR A 63 4.54 9.14 -15.98
CA TYR A 63 5.72 8.28 -16.01
C TYR A 63 6.47 8.22 -14.66
N PRO A 64 5.88 7.65 -13.60
CA PRO A 64 6.63 7.40 -12.36
C PRO A 64 7.63 6.24 -12.55
N TYR A 65 8.88 6.40 -12.09
CA TYR A 65 9.95 5.39 -12.30
C TYR A 65 10.42 4.68 -11.03
N GLY A 66 10.38 5.37 -9.88
CA GLY A 66 10.85 4.83 -8.61
C GLY A 66 9.94 5.22 -7.47
N LEU A 67 9.96 4.41 -6.43
CA LEU A 67 9.20 4.67 -5.22
C LEU A 67 9.96 4.18 -3.98
N PHE A 68 9.77 4.91 -2.89
CA PHE A 68 10.22 4.55 -1.55
C PHE A 68 9.02 4.58 -0.60
N VAL A 69 9.03 3.71 0.40
CA VAL A 69 8.03 3.70 1.47
C VAL A 69 8.77 3.81 2.79
N ASP A 70 8.44 4.82 3.59
CA ASP A 70 9.02 4.99 4.92
C ASP A 70 8.34 4.12 5.97
N ASP A 71 8.86 4.16 7.21
CA ASP A 71 8.34 3.38 8.34
C ASP A 71 6.93 3.84 8.76
N GLU A 72 6.54 5.07 8.42
CA GLU A 72 5.20 5.64 8.61
C GLU A 72 4.20 5.30 7.48
N GLN A 73 4.59 4.47 6.51
CA GLN A 73 3.79 4.08 5.33
C GLN A 73 3.47 5.26 4.39
N THR A 74 4.29 6.31 4.40
CA THR A 74 4.28 7.36 3.38
C THR A 74 5.00 6.84 2.13
N ILE A 75 4.37 7.00 0.98
CA ILE A 75 4.94 6.64 -0.31
C ILE A 75 5.53 7.89 -0.96
N TYR A 76 6.80 7.83 -1.33
CA TYR A 76 7.45 8.84 -2.15
C TYR A 76 7.58 8.30 -3.57
N VAL A 77 7.23 9.12 -4.56
CA VAL A 77 7.25 8.71 -5.97
C VAL A 77 8.16 9.65 -6.76
N ALA A 78 9.14 9.09 -7.46
CA ALA A 78 9.94 9.78 -8.46
C ALA A 78 9.11 9.90 -9.75
N GLU A 79 8.61 11.11 -10.01
CA GLU A 79 7.75 11.39 -11.14
C GLU A 79 8.53 12.01 -12.30
N TRP A 80 9.02 11.14 -13.18
CA TRP A 80 10.04 11.47 -14.18
C TRP A 80 9.60 12.60 -15.12
N SER A 81 8.39 12.52 -15.67
CA SER A 81 7.93 13.48 -16.70
C SER A 81 7.48 14.81 -16.13
N ASN A 82 7.09 14.84 -14.85
CA ASN A 82 6.69 16.07 -14.16
C ASN A 82 7.82 16.67 -13.33
N HIS A 83 9.01 16.07 -13.38
CA HIS A 83 10.24 16.58 -12.78
C HIS A 83 10.05 16.91 -11.29
N ARG A 84 9.41 15.99 -10.55
CA ARG A 84 9.05 16.18 -9.15
C ARG A 84 9.14 14.88 -8.36
N ILE A 85 9.36 15.01 -7.06
CA ILE A 85 9.10 13.95 -6.08
C ILE A 85 7.80 14.31 -5.37
N VAL A 86 6.88 13.34 -5.29
CA VAL A 86 5.57 13.52 -4.66
C VAL A 86 5.43 12.54 -3.49
N GLU A 87 5.11 13.06 -2.30
CA GLU A 87 4.72 12.23 -1.16
C GLU A 87 3.22 11.91 -1.20
N TRP A 88 2.86 10.72 -0.74
CA TRP A 88 1.51 10.20 -0.65
C TRP A 88 1.36 9.47 0.68
N LYS A 89 0.65 10.11 1.61
CA LYS A 89 0.31 9.51 2.90
C LYS A 89 -0.75 8.43 2.72
N PHE A 90 -0.73 7.43 3.61
CA PHE A 90 -1.77 6.41 3.64
C PHE A 90 -3.18 7.04 3.70
N GLY A 91 -4.04 6.68 2.74
CA GLY A 91 -5.40 7.21 2.63
C GLY A 91 -5.53 8.61 2.02
N ALA A 92 -4.44 9.23 1.55
CA ALA A 92 -4.50 10.50 0.84
C ALA A 92 -5.20 10.36 -0.52
N THR A 93 -5.96 11.38 -0.93
CA THR A 93 -6.61 11.47 -2.25
C THR A 93 -5.79 12.29 -3.27
N SER A 94 -4.72 12.94 -2.80
CA SER A 94 -3.80 13.74 -3.59
C SER A 94 -2.40 13.71 -2.96
N GLY A 95 -1.37 13.82 -3.77
CA GLY A 95 0.00 13.92 -3.29
C GLY A 95 0.35 15.30 -2.74
N LEU A 96 1.58 15.44 -2.27
CA LEU A 96 2.24 16.71 -1.97
C LEU A 96 3.61 16.73 -2.64
N VAL A 97 3.92 17.79 -3.38
CA VAL A 97 5.25 17.94 -4.00
C VAL A 97 6.26 18.30 -2.91
N VAL A 98 7.25 17.43 -2.71
CA VAL A 98 8.29 17.60 -1.68
C VAL A 98 9.65 18.00 -2.27
N ALA A 99 9.84 17.80 -3.58
CA ALA A 99 11.00 18.29 -4.31
C ALA A 99 10.67 18.49 -5.80
N GLY A 100 11.32 19.46 -6.44
CA GLY A 100 11.09 19.78 -7.85
C GLY A 100 9.73 20.41 -8.13
N GLY A 101 9.13 20.09 -9.28
CA GLY A 101 7.80 20.60 -9.70
C GLY A 101 7.81 22.00 -10.30
N ASN A 102 8.97 22.66 -10.39
CA ASN A 102 9.14 23.99 -10.97
C ASN A 102 9.79 23.93 -12.37
N GLY A 103 9.45 22.90 -13.13
CA GLY A 103 10.06 22.59 -14.42
C GLY A 103 11.38 21.80 -14.30
N GLN A 104 11.85 21.34 -15.46
CA GLN A 104 13.13 20.67 -15.60
C GLN A 104 14.28 21.66 -15.41
N GLY A 105 15.28 21.31 -14.61
CA GLY A 105 16.52 22.08 -14.57
C GLY A 105 17.40 21.77 -13.37
N SER A 106 18.36 22.67 -13.13
CA SER A 106 19.40 22.56 -12.10
C SER A 106 19.29 23.63 -11.00
N GLU A 107 18.23 24.44 -11.01
CA GLU A 107 17.97 25.38 -9.91
C GLU A 107 17.63 24.63 -8.63
N THR A 108 17.80 25.28 -7.49
CA THR A 108 17.63 24.65 -6.16
C THR A 108 16.21 24.11 -5.90
N HIS A 109 15.22 24.55 -6.66
CA HIS A 109 13.83 24.11 -6.57
C HIS A 109 13.37 23.31 -7.80
N GLN A 110 14.30 22.88 -8.65
CA GLN A 110 14.04 22.08 -9.84
C GLN A 110 14.64 20.68 -9.71
N LEU A 111 14.07 19.74 -10.46
CA LEU A 111 14.67 18.43 -10.69
C LEU A 111 14.72 18.20 -12.20
N SER A 112 15.55 17.27 -12.62
CA SER A 112 15.57 16.83 -14.01
C SER A 112 15.38 15.32 -14.04
N ASN A 113 14.21 14.90 -14.52
CA ASN A 113 13.90 13.49 -14.79
C ASN A 113 14.26 12.54 -13.63
N PRO A 114 13.70 12.74 -12.42
CA PRO A 114 14.01 11.87 -11.29
C PRO A 114 13.62 10.42 -11.62
N TYR A 115 14.53 9.51 -11.33
CA TYR A 115 14.36 8.07 -11.60
C TYR A 115 14.00 7.28 -10.36
N ASP A 116 14.52 7.68 -9.20
CA ASP A 116 14.37 6.92 -7.97
C ASP A 116 14.27 7.82 -6.73
N VAL A 117 13.77 7.24 -5.65
CA VAL A 117 13.79 7.76 -4.28
C VAL A 117 14.27 6.62 -3.40
N MET A 118 15.23 6.86 -2.49
CA MET A 118 15.83 5.83 -1.63
C MET A 118 16.04 6.34 -0.20
#